data_AF-A0A8J7AMQ1-F1
#
_entry.id   AF-A0A8J7AMQ1-F1
#
_cell.length_a   1.000
_cell.length_b   1.000
_cell.length_c   1.000
_cell.angle_alpha   90.00
_cell.angle_beta   90.00
_cell.angle_gamma   90.00
#
_symmetry.space_group_name_H-M   'P 1'
#
loop_
_entity.id
_entity.type
_entity.pdbx_description
1 polymer ?
#
loop_
_entity_poly.entity_id
_entity_poly.type
_entity_poly.pdbx_seq_one_letter_code
_entity_poly.pdbx_strand_id
1 'polypeptide(L)' 'MNEMPSDPISSPEDDLQPEYRFDYQKAKPNRFAARNQAENLRVVVLDDDVARVFTTPESVNKALRALIEAIPQS' A
#
# COMPACT_ATOMS: atom_id res chain seq x y z
N MET A 1 -3.35 37.63 -21.64
CA MET A 1 -2.72 36.37 -21.20
C MET A 1 -2.49 35.57 -22.46
N ASN A 2 -1.25 35.43 -22.90
CA ASN A 2 -0.95 34.59 -24.06
C ASN A 2 -0.86 33.15 -23.56
N GLU A 3 -1.71 32.28 -24.09
CA GLU A 3 -1.63 30.83 -23.90
C GLU A 3 -0.30 30.34 -24.50
N MET A 4 0.47 29.56 -23.74
CA MET A 4 1.65 28.87 -24.26
C MET A 4 1.20 27.91 -25.36
N PRO A 5 1.91 27.82 -26.49
CA PRO A 5 1.66 26.76 -27.45
C PRO A 5 1.96 25.44 -26.76
N SER A 6 0.93 24.63 -26.54
CA SER A 6 1.07 23.25 -26.12
C SER A 6 1.68 22.47 -27.29
N ASP A 7 2.99 22.30 -27.27
CA ASP A 7 3.65 21.30 -28.10
C ASP A 7 2.93 19.95 -27.93
N PRO A 8 2.71 19.19 -29.01
CA PRO A 8 2.10 17.87 -28.90
C PRO A 8 2.93 17.08 -27.89
N ILE A 9 2.28 16.56 -26.85
CA ILE A 9 2.91 15.75 -25.81
C ILE A 9 3.60 14.59 -26.54
N SER A 10 4.90 14.74 -26.79
CA SER A 10 5.75 13.67 -27.28
C SER A 10 5.60 12.55 -26.26
N SER A 11 5.20 11.37 -26.73
CA SER A 11 5.11 10.22 -25.85
C SER A 11 6.46 10.06 -25.15
N PRO A 12 6.52 9.89 -23.82
CA PRO A 12 7.78 9.84 -23.06
C PRO A 12 8.72 8.70 -23.49
N GLU A 13 8.24 7.80 -24.35
CA GLU A 13 9.02 6.76 -25.01
C GLU A 13 10.03 7.29 -26.04
N ASP A 14 9.84 8.51 -26.56
CA ASP A 14 10.68 9.12 -27.59
C ASP A 14 11.85 9.94 -27.02
N ASP A 15 11.75 10.34 -25.73
CA ASP A 15 12.80 11.07 -25.01
C ASP A 15 13.77 10.13 -24.26
N LEU A 16 13.41 8.86 -24.09
CA LEU A 16 14.22 7.88 -23.37
C LEU A 16 15.19 7.17 -24.33
N GLN A 17 16.47 7.10 -23.94
CA GLN A 17 17.47 6.39 -24.72
C GLN A 17 17.11 4.89 -24.82
N PRO A 18 17.52 4.20 -25.91
CA PRO A 18 17.17 2.79 -26.15
C PRO A 18 17.49 1.83 -24.98
N GLU A 19 18.50 2.14 -24.17
CA GLU A 19 18.95 1.34 -23.03
C GLU A 19 17.92 1.28 -21.89
N TYR A 20 16.95 2.20 -21.86
CA TYR A 20 15.89 2.26 -20.86
C TYR A 20 14.62 1.49 -21.26
N ARG A 21 14.65 0.75 -22.39
CA ARG A 21 13.58 -0.18 -22.78
C ARG A 21 13.70 -1.50 -22.02
N PHE A 22 13.23 -1.50 -20.77
CA PHE A 22 13.28 -2.68 -19.91
C PHE A 22 12.20 -3.72 -20.24
N ASP A 23 12.60 -4.97 -20.41
CA ASP A 23 11.68 -6.12 -20.49
C ASP A 23 11.33 -6.60 -19.08
N TYR A 24 10.24 -6.07 -18.53
CA TYR A 24 9.78 -6.39 -17.18
C TYR A 24 9.33 -7.86 -17.02
N GLN A 25 9.11 -8.62 -18.10
CA GLN A 25 8.83 -10.06 -18.01
C GLN A 25 10.07 -10.85 -17.58
N LYS A 26 11.26 -10.32 -17.83
CA LYS A 26 12.55 -10.88 -17.39
C LYS A 26 13.02 -10.31 -16.04
N ALA A 27 12.23 -9.44 -15.42
CA ALA A 27 12.61 -8.83 -14.15
C ALA A 27 12.70 -9.90 -13.05
N LYS A 28 13.73 -9.78 -12.20
CA LYS A 28 13.83 -10.62 -11.01
C LYS A 28 12.80 -10.17 -9.97
N PRO A 29 12.19 -11.11 -9.21
CA PRO A 29 11.35 -10.76 -8.07
C PRO A 29 12.06 -9.79 -7.12
N ASN A 30 11.30 -8.82 -6.60
CA ASN A 30 11.86 -7.80 -5.70
C ASN A 30 12.40 -8.47 -4.42
N ARG A 31 13.70 -8.35 -4.17
CA ARG A 31 14.38 -8.89 -2.97
C ARG A 31 13.81 -8.38 -1.64
N PHE A 32 13.11 -7.26 -1.66
CA PHE A 32 12.44 -6.68 -0.49
C PHE A 32 10.98 -7.12 -0.33
N ALA A 33 10.37 -7.72 -1.36
CA ALA A 33 8.99 -8.20 -1.27
C ALA A 33 8.84 -9.29 -0.19
N ALA A 34 9.86 -10.12 -0.01
CA ALA A 34 9.90 -11.14 1.04
C ALA A 34 10.00 -10.56 2.46
N ARG A 35 10.46 -9.31 2.65
CA ARG A 35 10.51 -8.70 4.00
C ARG A 35 9.12 -8.54 4.61
N ASN A 36 8.11 -8.27 3.78
CA ASN A 36 6.72 -8.19 4.21
C ASN A 36 6.08 -9.57 4.44
N GLN A 37 6.75 -10.67 4.04
CA GLN A 37 6.31 -12.04 4.31
C GLN A 37 7.01 -12.64 5.54
N ALA A 38 8.19 -12.13 5.90
CA ALA A 38 8.98 -12.63 7.02
C ALA A 38 8.35 -12.28 8.38
N GLU A 39 7.58 -11.21 8.43
CA GLU A 39 6.66 -10.92 9.53
C GLU A 39 5.27 -11.30 9.02
N ASN A 40 4.53 -12.15 9.73
CA ASN A 40 3.14 -12.50 9.43
C ASN A 40 2.24 -11.28 9.64
N LEU A 41 2.45 -10.23 8.83
CA LEU A 41 1.78 -8.95 8.88
C LEU A 41 0.37 -9.15 8.39
N ARG A 42 -0.56 -9.29 9.34
CA ARG A 42 -1.98 -9.29 9.06
C ARG A 42 -2.49 -7.87 9.08
N VAL A 43 -2.77 -7.32 7.90
CA VAL A 43 -3.42 -6.02 7.76
C VAL A 43 -4.93 -6.22 7.87
N VAL A 44 -5.58 -5.42 8.72
CA VAL A 44 -7.03 -5.39 8.88
C VAL A 44 -7.49 -3.97 8.61
N VAL A 45 -8.48 -3.83 7.73
CA VAL A 45 -9.10 -2.54 7.43
C VAL A 45 -10.26 -2.33 8.39
N LEU A 46 -10.29 -1.16 9.03
CA LEU A 46 -11.40 -0.72 9.87
C LEU A 46 -12.30 0.20 9.06
N ASP A 47 -13.60 0.18 9.34
CA ASP A 47 -14.53 1.16 8.80
C ASP A 47 -14.27 2.56 9.39
N ASP A 48 -14.65 3.60 8.67
CA ASP A 48 -14.35 5.01 8.99
C ASP A 48 -14.84 5.44 10.38
N ASP A 49 -16.00 4.95 10.79
CA ASP A 49 -16.60 5.25 12.10
C ASP A 49 -15.79 4.61 13.24
N VAL A 50 -15.34 3.37 13.05
CA VAL A 50 -14.51 2.64 14.01
C VAL A 50 -13.10 3.25 14.09
N ALA A 51 -12.51 3.59 12.94
CA ALA A 51 -11.17 4.18 12.84
C ALA A 51 -11.08 5.57 13.52
N ARG A 52 -12.17 6.33 13.56
CA ARG A 52 -12.23 7.61 14.30
C ARG A 52 -12.12 7.42 15.81
N VAL A 53 -12.61 6.30 16.33
CA VAL A 53 -12.57 5.98 17.77
C VAL A 53 -11.24 5.34 18.13
N PHE A 54 -10.77 4.40 17.30
CA PHE A 54 -9.54 3.65 17.54
C PHE A 54 -8.40 4.12 16.62
N THR A 55 -7.61 5.07 17.11
CA THR A 55 -6.51 5.68 16.34
C THR A 55 -5.19 4.91 16.42
N THR A 56 -5.06 3.93 17.32
CA THR A 56 -3.84 3.14 17.49
C THR A 56 -4.13 1.64 17.54
N PRO A 57 -3.20 0.80 17.02
CA PRO A 57 -3.37 -0.65 17.05
C PRO A 57 -3.43 -1.21 18.48
N GLU A 58 -2.77 -0.59 19.45
CA GLU A 58 -2.83 -1.00 20.86
C GLU A 58 -4.25 -0.82 21.43
N SER A 59 -4.92 0.28 21.09
CA SER A 59 -6.28 0.59 21.54
C SER A 59 -7.28 -0.45 21.01
N VAL A 60 -7.20 -0.78 19.71
CA VAL A 60 -8.02 -1.83 19.09
C VAL A 60 -7.79 -3.17 19.79
N ASN A 61 -6.53 -3.60 19.92
CA ASN A 61 -6.20 -4.90 20.49
C ASN A 61 -6.63 -5.02 21.95
N LYS A 62 -6.53 -3.94 22.74
CA LYS A 62 -6.99 -3.92 24.14
C LYS A 62 -8.50 -4.13 24.22
N ALA A 63 -9.28 -3.43 23.38
CA ALA A 63 -10.73 -3.57 23.35
C ALA A 63 -11.16 -4.98 22.91
N LEU A 64 -10.54 -5.52 21.86
CA LEU A 64 -10.83 -6.87 21.37
C LEU A 64 -10.50 -7.94 22.41
N ARG A 65 -9.39 -7.82 23.14
CA ARG A 65 -9.04 -8.76 24.23
C ARG A 65 -10.04 -8.70 25.38
N ALA A 66 -10.43 -7.51 25.81
CA ALA A 66 -11.45 -7.35 26.85
C ALA A 66 -12.79 -7.98 26.42
N LEU A 67 -13.16 -7.85 25.14
CA LEU A 67 -14.34 -8.50 24.59
C LEU A 67 -14.21 -10.03 24.59
N ILE A 68 -13.06 -10.57 24.21
CA ILE A 68 -12.79 -12.02 24.25
C ILE A 68 -12.92 -12.57 25.68
N GLU A 69 -12.43 -11.84 26.68
CA GLU A 69 -12.55 -12.21 28.10
C GLU A 69 -14.00 -12.13 28.61
N ALA A 70 -14.77 -11.16 28.11
CA ALA A 70 -16.16 -10.98 28.50
C ALA A 70 -17.12 -11.96 27.80
N ILE A 71 -16.75 -12.52 26.65
CA ILE A 71 -17.55 -13.53 25.95
C ILE A 71 -17.38 -14.88 26.67
N PRO A 72 -18.47 -15.49 27.17
CA PRO A 72 -18.40 -16.80 27.78
C PRO A 72 -17.91 -17.83 26.76
N GLN A 73 -16.84 -18.54 27.11
CA GLN A 73 -16.35 -19.67 26.32
C GLN A 73 -17.44 -20.75 26.38
N SER A 74 -18.07 -21.02 25.23
CA SER A 74 -19.07 -22.10 25.10
C SER A 74 -18.40 -23.46 25.14
#